data_AF-A0A842P9I8-F1
#
_entry.id   AF-A0A842P9I8-F1
#
_cell.length_a   1.000
_cell.length_b   1.000
_cell.length_c   1.000
_cell.angle_alpha   90.00
_cell.angle_beta   90.00
_cell.angle_gamma   90.00
#
_symmetry.space_group_name_H-M   'P 1'
#
loop_
_entity.id
_entity.type
_entity.pdbx_description
1 polymer ?
#
loop_
_entity_poly.entity_id
_entity_poly.type
_entity_poly.pdbx_seq_one_letter_code
_entity_poly.pdbx_strand_id
1 'polypeptide(L)'
;TSGTKTMTMSAAICSMLYHKRLSLISGKRGENGIVIPGTERIIEQSLYTAYDKILLDRIKDLFNLYMFGEAKDALRQIVVLERGQRENYERLLEGYDLWDRFKHREAYDRIKLAKDDRISLNKSFLGRLNKEEFRIKFVLVDVINNARRRIEEERFDDAVAVLYRAIELIPQVKLLDYGLDDLSEEKFSIDNLKQRRVDTREYEVYADEKGKLKLGLEKKFLLLKDLGWKEAEDIYLENKRMRGLLQKRNNSIRAHGLVPVERGVAEELYEKTKEYARIIVPDMEELLENSRFPKL
;
A
#
# COMPACT_ATOMS: atom_id res chain seq x y z
N THR A 1 -30.62 35.55 23.06
CA THR A 1 -30.91 34.10 23.02
C THR A 1 -31.51 33.66 24.34
N SER A 2 -32.57 32.84 24.34
CA SER A 2 -33.21 32.32 25.56
C SER A 2 -32.76 30.88 25.86
N GLY A 3 -33.01 30.41 27.09
CA GLY A 3 -32.65 29.07 27.55
C GLY A 3 -31.56 29.06 28.64
N THR A 4 -31.51 27.99 29.42
CA THR A 4 -30.43 27.79 30.40
C THR A 4 -29.12 27.51 29.68
N LYS A 5 -27.98 27.64 30.38
CA LYS A 5 -26.66 27.27 29.82
C LYS A 5 -26.66 25.83 29.28
N THR A 6 -27.35 24.91 29.97
CA THR A 6 -27.52 23.52 29.53
C THR A 6 -28.27 23.44 28.20
N MET A 7 -29.39 24.15 28.05
CA MET A 7 -30.17 24.16 26.80
C MET A 7 -29.35 24.73 25.64
N THR A 8 -28.62 25.83 25.86
CA THR A 8 -27.77 26.43 24.83
C THR A 8 -26.63 25.49 24.42
N MET A 9 -25.98 24.82 25.37
CA MET A 9 -24.95 23.83 25.06
C MET A 9 -25.51 22.60 24.34
N SER A 10 -26.67 22.08 24.76
CA SER A 10 -27.33 20.99 24.04
C SER A 10 -27.70 21.39 22.62
N ALA A 11 -28.18 22.61 22.39
CA ALA A 11 -28.46 23.11 21.05
C ALA A 11 -27.19 23.22 20.19
N ALA A 12 -26.08 23.67 20.77
CA ALA A 12 -24.79 23.72 20.08
C ALA A 12 -24.26 22.32 19.73
N ILE A 13 -24.34 21.35 20.66
CA ILE A 13 -23.95 19.96 20.42
C ILE A 13 -24.86 19.31 19.38
N CYS A 14 -26.18 19.48 19.44
CA CYS A 14 -27.10 18.96 18.43
C CYS A 14 -26.84 19.61 17.06
N SER A 15 -26.63 20.93 17.03
CA SER A 15 -26.23 21.62 15.80
C SER A 15 -24.94 21.05 15.22
N MET A 16 -23.98 20.69 16.08
CA MET A 16 -22.73 20.01 15.74
C MET A 16 -22.94 18.54 15.28
N LEU A 17 -23.86 17.79 15.85
CA LEU A 17 -24.06 16.38 15.47
C LEU A 17 -24.84 16.25 14.15
N TYR A 18 -25.71 17.22 13.85
CA TYR A 18 -26.65 17.16 12.73
C TYR A 18 -26.35 18.15 11.59
N HIS A 19 -25.17 18.78 11.58
CA HIS A 19 -24.77 19.72 10.52
C HIS A 19 -25.79 20.85 10.31
N LYS A 20 -26.33 21.40 11.41
CA LYS A 20 -27.30 22.50 11.37
C LYS A 20 -26.63 23.83 11.70
N ARG A 21 -27.12 24.92 11.11
CA ARG A 21 -26.67 26.28 11.43
C ARG A 21 -27.06 26.63 12.86
N LEU A 22 -26.12 27.19 13.62
CA LEU A 22 -26.36 27.70 14.97
C LEU A 22 -26.45 29.22 14.93
N SER A 23 -27.63 29.76 15.19
CA SER A 23 -27.85 31.21 15.24
C SER A 23 -28.15 31.67 16.66
N LEU A 24 -27.59 32.81 17.04
CA LEU A 24 -27.77 33.42 18.33
C LEU A 24 -28.05 34.92 18.20
N ILE A 25 -28.95 35.43 19.03
CA ILE A 25 -29.29 36.85 19.07
C ILE A 25 -28.36 37.54 20.07
N SER A 26 -27.63 38.53 19.59
CA SER A 26 -26.72 39.38 20.36
C SER A 26 -27.06 40.86 20.11
N GLY A 27 -26.62 41.77 20.97
CA GLY A 27 -26.74 43.21 20.74
C GLY A 27 -25.72 44.01 21.56
N LYS A 28 -25.65 45.33 21.38
CA LYS A 28 -24.77 46.19 22.18
C LYS A 28 -25.29 46.22 23.62
N ARG A 29 -24.41 46.02 24.60
CA ARG A 29 -24.76 46.08 26.02
C ARG A 29 -24.52 47.49 26.56
N GLY A 30 -25.48 48.03 27.29
CA GLY A 30 -25.32 49.26 28.07
C GLY A 30 -24.46 49.04 29.31
N GLU A 31 -24.22 50.10 30.09
CA GLU A 31 -23.43 50.04 31.33
C GLU A 31 -24.03 49.10 32.39
N ASN A 32 -25.33 48.88 32.34
CA ASN A 32 -26.08 47.93 33.17
C ASN A 32 -26.01 46.47 32.66
N GLY A 33 -25.25 46.20 31.60
CA GLY A 33 -25.10 44.87 31.01
C GLY A 33 -26.31 44.37 30.22
N ILE A 34 -27.39 45.16 30.11
CA ILE A 34 -28.60 44.85 29.36
C ILE A 34 -28.41 45.24 27.89
N VAL A 35 -28.95 44.44 26.98
CA VAL A 35 -28.92 44.74 25.54
C VAL A 35 -29.77 45.98 25.25
N ILE A 36 -29.20 46.94 24.51
CA ILE A 36 -29.90 48.17 24.13
C ILE A 36 -30.92 47.83 23.03
N PRO A 37 -32.21 48.17 23.21
CA PRO A 37 -33.24 47.94 22.20
C PRO A 37 -32.90 48.55 20.84
N GLY A 38 -33.16 47.83 19.76
CA GLY A 38 -32.83 48.24 18.39
C GLY A 38 -31.38 47.95 17.98
N THR A 39 -30.57 47.37 18.86
CA THR A 39 -29.19 46.94 18.55
C THR A 39 -29.06 45.43 18.39
N GLU A 40 -30.17 44.69 18.46
CA GLU A 40 -30.21 43.26 18.28
C GLU A 40 -29.80 42.86 16.86
N ARG A 41 -28.96 41.84 16.77
CA ARG A 41 -28.53 41.23 15.53
C ARG A 41 -28.45 39.72 15.69
N ILE A 42 -28.74 39.02 14.60
CA ILE A 42 -28.51 37.58 14.49
C ILE A 42 -27.03 37.40 14.16
N ILE A 43 -26.35 36.59 14.97
CA ILE A 43 -25.00 36.13 14.73
C ILE A 43 -25.10 34.64 14.44
N GLU A 44 -24.58 34.20 13.30
CA GLU A 44 -24.37 32.79 13.02
C GLU A 44 -23.04 32.36 13.63
N GLN A 45 -23.06 31.35 14.49
CA GLN A 45 -21.86 30.79 15.08
C GLN A 45 -21.34 29.67 14.20
N SER A 46 -20.15 29.88 13.63
CA SER A 46 -19.47 28.85 12.86
C SER A 46 -18.97 27.75 13.79
N LEU A 47 -19.40 26.52 13.54
CA LEU A 47 -18.90 25.32 14.20
C LEU A 47 -17.87 24.57 13.33
N TYR A 48 -17.49 25.11 12.16
CA TYR A 48 -16.63 24.43 11.19
C TYR A 48 -15.31 24.00 11.81
N THR A 49 -14.67 24.82 12.63
CA THR A 49 -13.41 24.45 13.29
C THR A 49 -13.52 23.17 14.14
N ALA A 50 -14.67 22.93 14.80
CA ALA A 50 -14.89 21.70 15.56
C ALA A 50 -15.15 20.49 14.63
N TYR A 51 -15.94 20.67 13.58
CA TYR A 51 -16.17 19.65 12.55
C TYR A 51 -14.89 19.23 11.85
N ASP A 52 -14.11 20.22 11.40
CA ASP A 52 -12.91 20.04 10.63
C ASP A 52 -11.85 19.30 11.44
N LYS A 53 -11.76 19.55 12.76
CA LYS A 53 -10.89 18.78 13.65
C LYS A 53 -11.27 17.30 13.69
N ILE A 54 -12.56 16.99 13.86
CA ILE A 54 -13.05 15.61 13.86
C ILE A 54 -12.82 14.94 12.50
N LEU A 55 -13.06 15.66 11.41
CA LEU A 55 -12.80 15.16 10.07
C LEU A 55 -11.31 14.91 9.84
N LEU A 56 -10.42 15.77 10.34
CA LEU A 56 -8.97 15.57 10.27
C LEU A 56 -8.53 14.32 11.02
N ASP A 57 -9.04 14.09 12.23
CA ASP A 57 -8.74 12.86 12.97
C ASP A 57 -9.26 11.63 12.22
N ARG A 58 -10.47 11.71 11.66
CA ARG A 58 -11.03 10.65 10.80
C ARG A 58 -10.19 10.40 9.54
N ILE A 59 -9.65 11.43 8.90
CA ILE A 59 -8.76 11.28 7.73
C ILE A 59 -7.51 10.49 8.10
N LYS A 60 -6.92 10.76 9.27
CA LYS A 60 -5.75 10.02 9.76
C LYS A 60 -6.10 8.56 10.04
N ASP A 61 -7.23 8.30 10.70
CA ASP A 61 -7.70 6.95 10.95
C ASP A 61 -7.92 6.17 9.64
N LEU A 62 -8.61 6.78 8.68
CA LEU A 62 -8.85 6.18 7.36
C LEU A 62 -7.53 5.95 6.59
N PHE A 63 -6.58 6.89 6.65
CA PHE A 63 -5.25 6.68 6.07
C PHE A 63 -4.52 5.50 6.72
N ASN A 64 -4.58 5.42 8.05
CA ASN A 64 -3.94 4.37 8.83
C ASN A 64 -4.56 2.99 8.57
N LEU A 65 -5.81 2.95 8.11
CA LEU A 65 -6.54 1.77 7.63
C LEU A 65 -6.44 1.54 6.12
N TYR A 66 -5.60 2.29 5.40
CA TYR A 66 -5.43 2.20 3.94
C TYR A 66 -6.70 2.54 3.12
N MET A 67 -7.69 3.17 3.75
CA MET A 67 -8.95 3.62 3.15
C MET A 67 -8.79 5.03 2.53
N PHE A 68 -7.90 5.14 1.53
CA PHE A 68 -7.52 6.43 0.96
C PHE A 68 -8.66 7.12 0.20
N GLY A 69 -9.60 6.36 -0.38
CA GLY A 69 -10.75 6.92 -1.09
C GLY A 69 -11.68 7.66 -0.12
N GLU A 70 -12.00 7.02 0.98
CA GLU A 70 -12.85 7.55 2.05
C GLU A 70 -12.17 8.72 2.77
N ALA A 71 -10.86 8.66 2.95
CA ALA A 71 -10.08 9.78 3.47
C ALA A 71 -10.17 11.01 2.55
N LYS A 72 -10.14 10.82 1.22
CA LYS A 72 -10.32 11.93 0.25
C LYS A 72 -11.72 12.51 0.33
N ASP A 73 -12.75 11.69 0.51
CA ASP A 73 -14.12 12.16 0.67
C ASP A 73 -14.32 12.94 1.97
N ALA A 74 -13.70 12.49 3.07
CA ALA A 74 -13.67 13.25 4.32
C ALA A 74 -12.94 14.59 4.17
N LEU A 75 -11.82 14.64 3.44
CA LEU A 75 -11.08 15.87 3.16
C LEU A 75 -11.91 16.89 2.39
N ARG A 76 -12.75 16.44 1.44
CA ARG A 76 -13.64 17.33 0.67
C ARG A 76 -14.69 18.02 1.54
N GLN A 77 -15.08 17.41 2.67
CA GLN A 77 -16.08 17.94 3.59
C GLN A 77 -15.52 19.00 4.55
N ILE A 78 -14.19 19.03 4.72
CA ILE A 78 -13.55 20.05 5.56
C ILE A 78 -13.76 21.43 4.93
N VAL A 79 -14.02 22.45 5.75
CA VAL A 79 -14.26 23.82 5.26
C VAL A 79 -13.08 24.74 5.57
N VAL A 80 -12.56 24.67 6.79
CA VAL A 80 -11.51 25.54 7.32
C VAL A 80 -10.19 24.77 7.36
N LEU A 81 -9.35 25.00 6.34
CA LEU A 81 -7.94 24.61 6.34
C LEU A 81 -7.06 25.81 6.03
N GLU A 82 -5.87 25.83 6.61
CA GLU A 82 -4.86 26.82 6.23
C GLU A 82 -4.42 26.60 4.78
N ARG A 83 -3.99 27.69 4.13
CA ARG A 83 -3.51 27.66 2.76
C ARG A 83 -2.38 26.64 2.61
N GLY A 84 -2.52 25.70 1.66
CA GLY A 84 -1.52 24.67 1.40
C GLY A 84 -1.72 23.37 2.20
N GLN A 85 -2.50 23.38 3.29
CA GLN A 85 -2.75 22.16 4.08
C GLN A 85 -3.63 21.16 3.31
N ARG A 86 -4.68 21.64 2.63
CA ARG A 86 -5.55 20.79 1.83
C ARG A 86 -4.76 20.10 0.73
N GLU A 87 -3.98 20.85 -0.03
CA GLU A 87 -3.14 20.35 -1.11
C GLU A 87 -2.10 19.36 -0.58
N ASN A 88 -1.62 19.54 0.65
CA ASN A 88 -0.71 18.60 1.29
C ASN A 88 -1.38 17.26 1.60
N TYR A 89 -2.57 17.28 2.20
CA TYR A 89 -3.34 16.06 2.44
C TYR A 89 -3.74 15.38 1.13
N GLU A 90 -4.17 16.13 0.11
CA GLU A 90 -4.46 15.57 -1.22
C GLU A 90 -3.25 14.82 -1.78
N ARG A 91 -2.04 15.41 -1.71
CA ARG A 91 -0.81 14.74 -2.15
C ARG A 91 -0.50 13.47 -1.37
N LEU A 92 -0.68 13.48 -0.04
CA LEU A 92 -0.49 12.29 0.79
C LEU A 92 -1.50 11.20 0.40
N LEU A 93 -2.79 11.51 0.45
CA LEU A 93 -3.87 10.55 0.18
C LEU A 93 -3.79 9.99 -1.25
N GLU A 94 -3.54 10.82 -2.25
CA GLU A 94 -3.37 10.37 -3.64
C GLU A 94 -2.08 9.59 -3.83
N GLY A 95 -0.98 10.07 -3.26
CA GLY A 95 0.32 9.43 -3.39
C GLY A 95 0.34 8.01 -2.84
N TYR A 96 -0.20 7.80 -1.64
CA TYR A 96 -0.24 6.47 -1.03
C TYR A 96 -1.30 5.55 -1.66
N ASP A 97 -2.44 6.08 -2.13
CA ASP A 97 -3.40 5.32 -2.96
C ASP A 97 -2.76 4.82 -4.26
N LEU A 98 -2.03 5.69 -4.97
CA LEU A 98 -1.29 5.31 -6.17
C LEU A 98 -0.21 4.27 -5.86
N TRP A 99 0.52 4.44 -4.77
CA TRP A 99 1.56 3.49 -4.36
C TRP A 99 0.96 2.13 -4.04
N ASP A 100 -0.14 2.09 -3.28
CA ASP A 100 -0.80 0.85 -2.90
C ASP A 100 -1.34 0.05 -4.10
N ARG A 101 -1.52 0.73 -5.24
CA ARG A 101 -1.90 0.16 -6.54
C ARG A 101 -0.70 -0.08 -7.47
N PHE A 102 0.53 -0.02 -6.96
CA PHE A 102 1.79 -0.19 -7.70
C PHE A 102 2.04 0.83 -8.82
N LYS A 103 1.38 1.99 -8.78
CA LYS A 103 1.62 3.11 -9.70
C LYS A 103 2.80 3.95 -9.22
N HIS A 104 3.98 3.33 -9.12
CA HIS A 104 5.13 3.86 -8.37
C HIS A 104 5.64 5.22 -8.85
N ARG A 105 5.62 5.48 -10.16
CA ARG A 105 6.07 6.78 -10.72
C ARG A 105 5.09 7.89 -10.33
N GLU A 106 3.80 7.67 -10.57
CA GLU A 106 2.73 8.60 -10.20
C GLU A 106 2.70 8.85 -8.68
N ALA A 107 2.89 7.79 -7.89
CA ALA A 107 2.97 7.88 -6.43
C ALA A 107 4.15 8.76 -5.99
N TYR A 108 5.34 8.53 -6.54
CA TYR A 108 6.53 9.33 -6.24
C TYR A 108 6.32 10.81 -6.57
N ASP A 109 5.71 11.11 -7.72
CA ASP A 109 5.45 12.48 -8.15
C ASP A 109 4.53 13.26 -7.21
N ARG A 110 3.57 12.57 -6.57
CA ARG A 110 2.71 13.14 -5.53
C ARG A 110 3.44 13.25 -4.18
N ILE A 111 4.02 12.15 -3.71
CA ILE A 111 4.62 12.05 -2.37
C ILE A 111 5.83 12.97 -2.23
N LYS A 112 6.67 13.13 -3.26
CA LYS A 112 7.87 13.99 -3.20
C LYS A 112 7.54 15.44 -2.83
N LEU A 113 6.37 15.94 -3.24
CA LEU A 113 5.87 17.30 -3.01
C LEU A 113 5.08 17.45 -1.70
N ALA A 114 4.73 16.34 -1.03
CA ALA A 114 4.09 16.39 0.27
C ALA A 114 5.09 16.78 1.37
N LYS A 115 4.63 17.58 2.33
CA LYS A 115 5.34 18.06 3.50
C LYS A 115 4.87 17.27 4.71
N ASP A 116 5.66 16.28 5.10
CA ASP A 116 5.51 15.50 6.32
C ASP A 116 6.88 14.87 6.64
N ASP A 117 7.35 14.93 7.87
CA ASP A 117 8.69 14.44 8.22
C ASP A 117 8.74 12.91 8.27
N ARG A 118 7.58 12.27 8.48
CA ARG A 118 7.44 10.81 8.60
C ARG A 118 7.63 10.08 7.27
N ILE A 119 7.59 10.80 6.14
CA ILE A 119 7.62 10.21 4.79
C ILE A 119 8.98 10.32 4.10
N SER A 120 10.02 10.81 4.80
CA SER A 120 11.36 10.99 4.25
C SER A 120 11.95 9.69 3.69
N LEU A 121 11.85 8.59 4.43
CA LEU A 121 12.31 7.27 4.01
C LEU A 121 11.51 6.75 2.80
N ASN A 122 10.19 6.96 2.79
CA ASN A 122 9.34 6.57 1.68
C ASN A 122 9.70 7.31 0.38
N LYS A 123 10.00 8.61 0.45
CA LYS A 123 10.49 9.39 -0.70
C LYS A 123 11.77 8.78 -1.26
N SER A 124 12.73 8.46 -0.39
CA SER A 124 13.99 7.82 -0.79
C SER A 124 13.75 6.45 -1.44
N PHE A 125 12.91 5.62 -0.83
CA PHE A 125 12.56 4.30 -1.35
C PHE A 125 11.93 4.39 -2.75
N LEU A 126 10.88 5.20 -2.92
CA LEU A 126 10.22 5.38 -4.22
C LEU A 126 11.14 6.01 -5.27
N GLY A 127 12.01 6.94 -4.86
CA GLY A 127 13.02 7.54 -5.74
C GLY A 127 14.01 6.51 -6.28
N ARG A 128 14.45 5.55 -5.45
CA ARG A 128 15.31 4.43 -5.86
C ARG A 128 14.56 3.39 -6.70
N LEU A 129 13.33 3.04 -6.31
CA LEU A 129 12.49 2.07 -7.03
C LEU A 129 12.27 2.50 -8.49
N ASN A 130 12.11 3.80 -8.75
CA ASN A 130 11.92 4.33 -10.09
C ASN A 130 13.19 4.32 -10.98
N LYS A 131 14.36 3.89 -10.47
CA LYS A 131 15.59 3.70 -11.26
C LYS A 131 15.68 2.26 -11.77
N GLU A 132 15.96 2.08 -13.06
CA GLU A 132 15.93 0.78 -13.74
C GLU A 132 16.86 -0.27 -13.10
N GLU A 133 18.09 0.12 -12.75
CA GLU A 133 19.13 -0.75 -12.22
C GLU A 133 18.70 -1.57 -10.98
N PHE A 134 17.83 -1.01 -10.13
CA PHE A 134 17.40 -1.65 -8.87
C PHE A 134 15.91 -1.96 -8.83
N ARG A 135 15.16 -1.61 -9.88
CA ARG A 135 13.70 -1.55 -9.86
C ARG A 135 13.07 -2.85 -9.37
N ILE A 136 13.50 -4.00 -9.89
CA ILE A 136 12.87 -5.29 -9.59
C ILE A 136 13.07 -5.72 -8.12
N LYS A 137 14.23 -5.45 -7.52
CA LYS A 137 14.49 -5.76 -6.09
C LYS A 137 13.61 -4.91 -5.19
N PHE A 138 13.46 -3.62 -5.52
CA PHE A 138 12.57 -2.71 -4.78
C PHE A 138 11.10 -3.08 -4.97
N VAL A 139 10.70 -3.52 -6.17
CA VAL A 139 9.34 -4.02 -6.43
C VAL A 139 9.06 -5.28 -5.60
N LEU A 140 10.00 -6.22 -5.49
CA LEU A 140 9.85 -7.39 -4.62
C LEU A 140 9.56 -6.98 -3.17
N VAL A 141 10.35 -6.05 -2.62
CA VAL A 141 10.14 -5.51 -1.27
C VAL A 141 8.77 -4.84 -1.13
N ASP A 142 8.38 -4.02 -2.11
CA ASP A 142 7.10 -3.31 -2.09
C ASP A 142 5.89 -4.27 -2.15
N VAL A 143 5.98 -5.33 -2.96
CA VAL A 143 4.96 -6.39 -3.03
C VAL A 143 4.81 -7.09 -1.69
N ILE A 144 5.91 -7.42 -1.01
CA ILE A 144 5.87 -8.01 0.34
C ILE A 144 5.19 -7.05 1.32
N ASN A 145 5.53 -5.76 1.30
CA ASN A 145 4.89 -4.77 2.17
C ASN A 145 3.41 -4.55 1.83
N ASN A 146 3.01 -4.67 0.56
CA ASN A 146 1.60 -4.65 0.17
C ASN A 146 0.85 -5.84 0.77
N ALA A 147 1.42 -7.05 0.70
CA ALA A 147 0.82 -8.23 1.32
C ALA A 147 0.61 -8.05 2.83
N ARG A 148 1.57 -7.45 3.54
CA ARG A 148 1.42 -7.11 4.96
C ARG A 148 0.19 -6.23 5.21
N ARG A 149 -0.03 -5.20 4.38
CA ARG A 149 -1.22 -4.33 4.50
C ARG A 149 -2.51 -5.13 4.31
N ARG A 150 -2.56 -6.05 3.35
CA ARG A 150 -3.72 -6.93 3.15
C ARG A 150 -3.98 -7.85 4.35
N ILE A 151 -2.93 -8.31 5.03
CA ILE A 151 -3.07 -9.07 6.29
C ILE A 151 -3.63 -8.17 7.40
N GLU A 152 -3.12 -6.94 7.53
CA GLU A 152 -3.61 -5.95 8.51
C GLU A 152 -5.09 -5.58 8.26
N GLU A 153 -5.55 -5.60 7.00
CA GLU A 153 -6.97 -5.43 6.61
C GLU A 153 -7.83 -6.71 6.76
N GLU A 154 -7.26 -7.82 7.23
CA GLU A 154 -7.89 -9.14 7.29
C GLU A 154 -8.34 -9.71 5.93
N ARG A 155 -7.74 -9.23 4.84
CA ARG A 155 -7.99 -9.68 3.45
C ARG A 155 -7.00 -10.77 3.05
N PHE A 156 -7.10 -11.94 3.67
CA PHE A 156 -6.10 -13.00 3.57
C PHE A 156 -5.94 -13.59 2.16
N ASP A 157 -7.02 -13.77 1.40
CA ASP A 157 -6.95 -14.20 0.01
C ASP A 157 -6.16 -13.20 -0.87
N ASP A 158 -6.33 -11.90 -0.62
CA ASP A 158 -5.58 -10.85 -1.33
C ASP A 158 -4.12 -10.86 -0.93
N ALA A 159 -3.82 -10.99 0.36
CA ALA A 159 -2.46 -11.12 0.85
C ALA A 159 -1.73 -12.29 0.19
N VAL A 160 -2.37 -13.46 0.13
CA VAL A 160 -1.78 -14.67 -0.47
C VAL A 160 -1.60 -14.54 -1.98
N ALA A 161 -2.53 -13.88 -2.69
CA ALA A 161 -2.35 -13.58 -4.11
C ALA A 161 -1.14 -12.67 -4.38
N VAL A 162 -0.95 -11.64 -3.56
CA VAL A 162 0.20 -10.72 -3.65
C VAL A 162 1.50 -11.44 -3.27
N LEU A 163 1.50 -12.28 -2.24
CA LEU A 163 2.67 -13.09 -1.84
C LEU A 163 3.08 -14.10 -2.91
N TYR A 164 2.12 -14.70 -3.61
CA TYR A 164 2.42 -15.56 -4.76
C TYR A 164 3.24 -14.79 -5.81
N ARG A 165 2.87 -13.53 -6.09
CA ARG A 165 3.64 -12.68 -7.00
C ARG A 165 5.04 -12.37 -6.48
N ALA A 166 5.21 -12.14 -5.18
CA ALA A 166 6.53 -11.96 -4.57
C ALA A 166 7.40 -13.22 -4.73
N ILE A 167 6.83 -14.42 -4.55
CA ILE A 167 7.54 -15.68 -4.71
C ILE A 167 7.95 -15.92 -6.17
N GLU A 168 7.12 -15.53 -7.14
CA GLU A 168 7.50 -15.55 -8.55
C GLU A 168 8.61 -14.56 -8.90
N LEU A 169 8.66 -13.42 -8.22
CA LEU A 169 9.70 -12.41 -8.40
C LEU A 169 11.06 -12.90 -7.89
N ILE A 170 11.12 -13.75 -6.86
CA ILE A 170 12.40 -14.26 -6.31
C ILE A 170 13.29 -14.89 -7.41
N PRO A 171 12.85 -15.93 -8.14
CA PRO A 171 13.68 -16.51 -9.18
C PRO A 171 13.84 -15.57 -10.38
N GLN A 172 12.90 -14.67 -10.66
CA GLN A 172 13.06 -13.67 -11.73
C GLN A 172 14.18 -12.68 -11.43
N VAL A 173 14.28 -12.19 -10.19
CA VAL A 173 15.39 -11.37 -9.71
C VAL A 173 16.70 -12.15 -9.82
N LYS A 174 16.70 -13.43 -9.40
CA LYS A 174 17.93 -14.23 -9.43
C LYS A 174 18.41 -14.53 -10.84
N LEU A 175 17.51 -14.79 -11.79
CA LEU A 175 17.87 -15.05 -13.20
C LEU A 175 18.57 -13.84 -13.85
N LEU A 176 18.25 -12.61 -13.42
CA LEU A 176 18.96 -11.41 -13.88
C LEU A 176 20.44 -11.40 -13.47
N ASP A 177 20.80 -11.95 -12.32
CA ASP A 177 22.23 -12.10 -11.92
C ASP A 177 23.00 -12.98 -12.92
N TYR A 178 22.30 -13.88 -13.63
CA TYR A 178 22.85 -14.72 -14.70
C TYR A 178 22.70 -14.10 -16.10
N GLY A 179 22.21 -12.87 -16.21
CA GLY A 179 21.92 -12.19 -17.47
C GLY A 179 20.76 -12.81 -18.25
N LEU A 180 19.81 -13.43 -17.56
CA LEU A 180 18.60 -14.04 -18.12
C LEU A 180 17.37 -13.23 -17.69
N ASP A 181 16.89 -12.34 -18.55
CA ASP A 181 15.77 -11.46 -18.23
C ASP A 181 14.43 -12.08 -18.64
N ASP A 182 13.72 -12.67 -17.67
CA ASP A 182 12.37 -13.23 -17.84
C ASP A 182 11.25 -12.18 -17.94
N LEU A 183 11.53 -10.94 -17.53
CA LEU A 183 10.56 -9.84 -17.50
C LEU A 183 10.60 -8.97 -18.75
N SER A 184 11.71 -9.01 -19.50
CA SER A 184 11.81 -8.33 -20.79
C SER A 184 10.80 -8.89 -21.80
N GLU A 185 10.36 -8.04 -22.73
CA GLU A 185 9.52 -8.48 -23.86
C GLU A 185 10.26 -9.48 -24.77
N GLU A 186 11.58 -9.32 -24.88
CA GLU A 186 12.39 -10.20 -25.70
C GLU A 186 12.52 -11.60 -25.10
N LYS A 187 12.53 -11.71 -23.77
CA LYS A 187 12.83 -12.92 -23.00
C LYS A 187 14.17 -13.55 -23.37
N PHE A 188 14.71 -14.37 -22.48
CA PHE A 188 15.85 -15.22 -22.83
C PHE A 188 15.37 -16.45 -23.64
N SER A 189 16.26 -16.97 -24.47
CA SER A 189 16.00 -18.08 -25.38
C SER A 189 16.76 -19.35 -24.99
N ILE A 190 16.44 -20.44 -25.68
CA ILE A 190 17.15 -21.72 -25.51
C ILE A 190 18.64 -21.59 -25.85
N ASP A 191 19.00 -20.73 -26.80
CA ASP A 191 20.39 -20.51 -27.18
C ASP A 191 21.17 -19.79 -26.07
N ASN A 192 20.52 -18.92 -25.29
CA ASN A 192 21.13 -18.34 -24.10
C ASN A 192 21.48 -19.43 -23.06
N LEU A 193 20.68 -20.49 -22.96
CA LEU A 193 20.96 -21.63 -22.08
C LEU A 193 22.11 -22.50 -22.61
N LYS A 194 22.12 -22.80 -23.92
CA LYS A 194 23.21 -23.54 -24.58
C LYS A 194 24.56 -22.84 -24.41
N GLN A 195 24.61 -21.51 -24.57
CA GLN A 195 25.82 -20.70 -24.35
C GLN A 195 26.35 -20.82 -22.91
N ARG A 196 25.47 -21.07 -21.94
CA ARG A 196 25.78 -21.29 -20.52
C ARG A 196 26.04 -22.76 -20.18
N ARG A 197 26.07 -23.65 -21.18
CA ARG A 197 26.29 -25.10 -21.03
C ARG A 197 25.24 -25.80 -20.14
N VAL A 198 24.03 -25.24 -20.07
CA VAL A 198 22.88 -25.88 -19.42
C VAL A 198 22.34 -26.97 -20.36
N ASP A 199 21.97 -28.13 -19.83
CA ASP A 199 21.25 -29.16 -20.60
C ASP A 199 19.85 -28.64 -20.94
N THR A 200 19.58 -28.45 -22.24
CA THR A 200 18.35 -27.80 -22.71
C THR A 200 17.17 -28.74 -22.90
N ARG A 201 17.36 -30.07 -22.82
CA ARG A 201 16.32 -31.06 -23.14
C ARG A 201 15.01 -30.83 -22.37
N GLU A 202 15.12 -30.51 -21.08
CA GLU A 202 13.99 -30.21 -20.18
C GLU A 202 13.28 -28.89 -20.51
N TYR A 203 13.95 -27.98 -21.21
CA TYR A 203 13.48 -26.61 -21.47
C TYR A 203 12.93 -26.40 -22.87
N GLU A 204 13.32 -27.25 -23.84
CA GLU A 204 12.92 -27.13 -25.25
C GLU A 204 11.40 -27.11 -25.44
N VAL A 205 10.64 -27.85 -24.62
CA VAL A 205 9.17 -27.88 -24.68
C VAL A 205 8.51 -26.55 -24.28
N TYR A 206 9.25 -25.64 -23.63
CA TYR A 206 8.78 -24.32 -23.21
C TYR A 206 9.24 -23.20 -24.15
N ALA A 207 9.94 -23.56 -25.23
CA ALA A 207 10.38 -22.61 -26.25
C ALA A 207 9.26 -22.37 -27.27
N ASP A 208 9.09 -21.11 -27.69
CA ASP A 208 8.27 -20.79 -28.84
C ASP A 208 9.00 -21.06 -30.18
N GLU A 209 8.36 -20.76 -31.30
CA GLU A 209 8.93 -20.93 -32.65
C GLU A 209 10.24 -20.16 -32.87
N LYS A 210 10.50 -19.11 -32.07
CA LYS A 210 11.72 -18.29 -32.11
C LYS A 210 12.72 -18.72 -31.04
N GLY A 211 12.46 -19.81 -30.32
CA GLY A 211 13.32 -20.32 -29.25
C GLY A 211 13.17 -19.58 -27.92
N LYS A 212 12.24 -18.63 -27.78
CA LYS A 212 12.06 -17.84 -26.55
C LYS A 212 11.38 -18.66 -25.47
N LEU A 213 11.91 -18.62 -24.25
CA LEU A 213 11.44 -19.46 -23.16
C LEU A 213 10.30 -18.82 -22.37
N LYS A 214 9.25 -19.59 -22.09
CA LYS A 214 8.18 -19.22 -21.16
C LYS A 214 8.09 -20.22 -20.01
N LEU A 215 8.86 -19.96 -18.95
CA LEU A 215 8.96 -20.85 -17.80
C LEU A 215 7.96 -20.48 -16.70
N GLY A 216 7.28 -21.50 -16.16
CA GLY A 216 6.53 -21.39 -14.91
C GLY A 216 7.46 -21.35 -13.68
N LEU A 217 6.89 -21.10 -12.51
CA LEU A 217 7.64 -20.96 -11.24
C LEU A 217 8.58 -22.14 -10.98
N GLU A 218 8.08 -23.37 -11.08
CA GLU A 218 8.85 -24.59 -10.83
C GLU A 218 10.03 -24.72 -11.80
N LYS A 219 9.81 -24.47 -13.09
CA LYS A 219 10.87 -24.55 -14.11
C LYS A 219 11.90 -23.42 -13.99
N LYS A 220 11.54 -22.26 -13.43
CA LYS A 220 12.51 -21.20 -13.11
C LYS A 220 13.45 -21.61 -11.98
N PHE A 221 12.92 -22.21 -10.90
CA PHE A 221 13.75 -22.73 -9.83
C PHE A 221 14.62 -23.90 -10.29
N LEU A 222 14.10 -24.79 -11.14
CA LEU A 222 14.89 -25.86 -11.75
C LEU A 222 16.05 -25.30 -12.59
N LEU A 223 15.77 -24.29 -13.43
CA LEU A 223 16.80 -23.63 -14.23
C LEU A 223 17.88 -23.00 -13.35
N LEU A 224 17.50 -22.34 -12.26
CA LEU A 224 18.47 -21.77 -11.33
C LEU A 224 19.34 -22.83 -10.65
N LYS A 225 18.76 -23.99 -10.30
CA LYS A 225 19.52 -25.14 -9.83
C LYS A 225 20.53 -25.63 -10.88
N ASP A 226 20.10 -25.76 -12.13
CA ASP A 226 20.98 -26.19 -13.24
C ASP A 226 22.09 -25.16 -13.54
N LEU A 227 21.84 -23.87 -13.26
CA LEU A 227 22.83 -22.79 -13.28
C LEU A 227 23.73 -22.76 -12.03
N GLY A 228 23.53 -23.68 -11.09
CA GLY A 228 24.37 -23.88 -9.90
C GLY A 228 23.90 -23.16 -8.63
N TRP A 229 22.71 -22.53 -8.62
CA TRP A 229 22.16 -21.90 -7.41
C TRP A 229 21.45 -22.93 -6.54
N LYS A 230 22.15 -23.43 -5.51
CA LYS A 230 21.69 -24.53 -4.66
C LYS A 230 20.48 -24.15 -3.81
N GLU A 231 20.36 -22.88 -3.45
CA GLU A 231 19.26 -22.34 -2.65
C GLU A 231 17.89 -22.51 -3.34
N ALA A 232 17.84 -22.78 -4.65
CA ALA A 232 16.61 -23.14 -5.35
C ALA A 232 15.91 -24.38 -4.76
N GLU A 233 16.69 -25.33 -4.20
CA GLU A 233 16.17 -26.53 -3.55
C GLU A 233 15.45 -26.19 -2.25
N ASP A 234 16.14 -25.47 -1.37
CA ASP A 234 15.65 -25.07 -0.04
C ASP A 234 14.49 -24.07 -0.12
N ILE A 235 14.47 -23.19 -1.13
CA ILE A 235 13.41 -22.21 -1.30
C ILE A 235 12.13 -22.87 -1.85
N TYR A 236 12.25 -23.77 -2.83
CA TYR A 236 11.08 -24.26 -3.58
C TYR A 236 11.11 -25.75 -3.92
N LEU A 237 12.14 -26.26 -4.61
CA LEU A 237 12.07 -27.58 -5.27
C LEU A 237 11.85 -28.72 -4.27
N GLU A 238 12.59 -28.73 -3.17
CA GLU A 238 12.51 -29.73 -2.10
C GLU A 238 11.68 -29.25 -0.90
N ASN A 239 11.27 -27.98 -0.92
CA ASN A 239 10.52 -27.35 0.15
C ASN A 239 9.03 -27.71 0.13
N LYS A 240 8.70 -28.87 0.72
CA LYS A 240 7.33 -29.35 0.86
C LYS A 240 6.42 -28.35 1.56
N ARG A 241 6.95 -27.56 2.51
CA ARG A 241 6.16 -26.59 3.28
C ARG A 241 5.73 -25.41 2.41
N MET A 242 6.67 -24.81 1.68
CA MET A 242 6.39 -23.74 0.71
C MET A 242 5.41 -24.21 -0.35
N ARG A 243 5.66 -25.38 -0.96
CA ARG A 243 4.74 -25.96 -1.97
C ARG A 243 3.34 -26.21 -1.41
N GLY A 244 3.23 -26.66 -0.17
CA GLY A 244 1.94 -26.84 0.52
C GLY A 244 1.18 -25.53 0.72
N LEU A 245 1.86 -24.43 1.07
CA LEU A 245 1.25 -23.10 1.17
C LEU A 245 0.74 -22.59 -0.18
N LEU A 246 1.52 -22.79 -1.26
CA LEU A 246 1.12 -22.42 -2.62
C LEU A 246 -0.04 -23.28 -3.14
N GLN A 247 -0.13 -24.54 -2.71
CA GLN A 247 -1.28 -25.38 -3.01
C GLN A 247 -2.55 -24.87 -2.31
N LYS A 248 -2.46 -24.42 -1.06
CA LYS A 248 -3.58 -23.79 -0.35
C LYS A 248 -4.07 -22.54 -1.08
N ARG A 249 -3.16 -21.72 -1.63
CA ARG A 249 -3.51 -20.60 -2.52
C ARG A 249 -4.28 -21.09 -3.74
N ASN A 250 -3.82 -22.13 -4.43
CA ASN A 250 -4.46 -22.59 -5.66
C ASN A 250 -5.89 -23.09 -5.42
N ASN A 251 -6.15 -23.67 -4.25
CA ASN A 251 -7.47 -24.12 -3.83
C ASN A 251 -8.36 -22.97 -3.31
N SER A 252 -7.86 -21.74 -3.27
CA SER A 252 -8.62 -20.62 -2.73
C SER A 252 -9.62 -20.02 -3.71
N ILE A 253 -10.65 -19.37 -3.18
CA ILE A 253 -11.74 -18.74 -3.96
C ILE A 253 -11.24 -17.66 -4.92
N ARG A 254 -10.14 -16.98 -4.60
CA ARG A 254 -9.51 -15.97 -5.48
C ARG A 254 -8.51 -16.54 -6.48
N ALA A 255 -8.35 -17.87 -6.51
CA ALA A 255 -7.49 -18.58 -7.46
C ALA A 255 -8.32 -19.55 -8.31
N HIS A 256 -8.14 -20.86 -8.12
CA HIS A 256 -8.78 -21.90 -8.93
C HIS A 256 -9.71 -22.80 -8.12
N GLY A 257 -9.90 -22.54 -6.82
CA GLY A 257 -10.77 -23.33 -5.96
C GLY A 257 -11.91 -22.51 -5.37
N LEU A 258 -12.43 -22.96 -4.22
CA LEU A 258 -13.68 -22.46 -3.62
C LEU A 258 -13.57 -22.16 -2.12
N VAL A 259 -12.39 -22.32 -1.52
CA VAL A 259 -12.19 -22.21 -0.06
C VAL A 259 -11.55 -20.85 0.27
N PRO A 260 -11.99 -20.11 1.31
CA PRO A 260 -11.28 -18.89 1.73
C PRO A 260 -9.94 -19.21 2.37
N VAL A 261 -8.99 -18.28 2.31
CA VAL A 261 -7.69 -18.41 2.99
C VAL A 261 -7.82 -18.01 4.46
N GLU A 262 -7.26 -18.83 5.36
CA GLU A 262 -7.16 -18.52 6.79
C GLU A 262 -5.96 -17.62 7.11
N ARG A 263 -6.07 -16.80 8.17
CA ARG A 263 -5.01 -15.91 8.67
C ARG A 263 -3.64 -16.60 8.78
N GLY A 264 -3.60 -17.77 9.44
CA GLY A 264 -2.34 -18.49 9.68
C GLY A 264 -1.63 -18.90 8.40
N VAL A 265 -2.37 -19.16 7.30
CA VAL A 265 -1.77 -19.47 5.99
C VAL A 265 -1.13 -18.22 5.39
N ALA A 266 -1.81 -17.07 5.47
CA ALA A 266 -1.29 -15.81 4.95
C ALA A 266 -0.06 -15.32 5.73
N GLU A 267 -0.10 -15.36 7.07
CA GLU A 267 1.02 -14.97 7.93
C GLU A 267 2.23 -15.90 7.75
N GLU A 268 2.01 -17.20 7.66
CA GLU A 268 3.10 -18.15 7.43
C GLU A 268 3.74 -17.97 6.05
N LEU A 269 2.93 -17.79 5.00
CA LEU A 269 3.44 -17.53 3.66
C LEU A 269 4.20 -16.20 3.61
N TYR A 270 3.75 -15.18 4.34
CA TYR A 270 4.42 -13.90 4.47
C TYR A 270 5.84 -14.06 5.07
N GLU A 271 5.95 -14.73 6.21
CA GLU A 271 7.24 -14.95 6.87
C GLU A 271 8.20 -15.80 6.03
N LYS A 272 7.70 -16.86 5.39
CA LYS A 272 8.53 -17.68 4.49
C LYS A 272 8.97 -16.90 3.24
N THR A 273 8.10 -16.07 2.67
CA THR A 273 8.46 -15.22 1.53
C THR A 273 9.56 -14.24 1.91
N LYS A 274 9.46 -13.60 3.09
CA LYS A 274 10.52 -12.76 3.63
C LYS A 274 11.82 -13.53 3.84
N GLU A 275 11.77 -14.68 4.49
CA GLU A 275 12.96 -15.52 4.71
C GLU A 275 13.75 -15.74 3.40
N TYR A 276 13.05 -16.13 2.32
CA TYR A 276 13.70 -16.43 1.05
C TYR A 276 14.08 -15.20 0.22
N ALA A 277 13.29 -14.13 0.27
CA ALA A 277 13.66 -12.89 -0.39
C ALA A 277 14.93 -12.24 0.23
N ARG A 278 15.26 -12.51 1.51
CA ARG A 278 16.50 -12.02 2.15
C ARG A 278 17.76 -12.58 1.50
N ILE A 279 17.66 -13.78 0.91
CA ILE A 279 18.80 -14.45 0.25
C ILE A 279 19.25 -13.64 -0.99
N ILE A 280 18.32 -13.01 -1.69
CA ILE A 280 18.59 -12.23 -2.92
C ILE A 280 18.62 -10.71 -2.71
N VAL A 281 18.03 -10.24 -1.61
CA VAL A 281 18.03 -8.83 -1.19
C VAL A 281 18.52 -8.78 0.28
N PRO A 282 19.85 -8.74 0.51
CA PRO A 282 20.40 -8.83 1.87
C PRO A 282 19.98 -7.69 2.80
N ASP A 283 19.75 -6.49 2.25
CA ASP A 283 19.30 -5.29 2.96
C ASP A 283 17.76 -5.21 3.12
N MET A 284 17.05 -6.32 2.88
CA MET A 284 15.59 -6.29 2.79
C MET A 284 14.89 -5.79 4.06
N GLU A 285 15.37 -6.10 5.26
CA GLU A 285 14.72 -5.59 6.48
C GLU A 285 14.71 -4.06 6.52
N GLU A 286 15.83 -3.44 6.15
CA GLU A 286 15.93 -2.00 6.06
C GLU A 286 15.01 -1.46 4.96
N LEU A 287 14.96 -2.13 3.80
CA LEU A 287 14.08 -1.73 2.70
C LEU A 287 12.59 -1.88 3.05
N LEU A 288 12.21 -2.91 3.81
CA LEU A 288 10.85 -3.11 4.31
C LEU A 288 10.45 -1.99 5.26
N GLU A 289 11.32 -1.59 6.20
CA GLU A 289 11.02 -0.45 7.07
C GLU A 289 10.96 0.87 6.28
N ASN A 290 11.89 1.09 5.34
CA ASN A 290 11.92 2.28 4.49
C ASN A 290 10.70 2.42 3.56
N SER A 291 10.06 1.31 3.18
CA SER A 291 8.86 1.27 2.34
C SER A 291 7.56 1.07 3.10
N ARG A 292 7.62 0.98 4.43
CA ARG A 292 6.43 0.89 5.27
C ARG A 292 5.65 2.20 5.20
N PHE A 293 4.34 2.11 5.05
CA PHE A 293 3.49 3.30 5.08
C PHE A 293 3.50 3.92 6.49
N PRO A 294 3.55 5.25 6.60
CA PRO A 294 3.59 5.92 7.88
C PRO A 294 2.24 5.79 8.59
N LYS A 295 2.18 6.17 9.86
CA LYS A 295 0.91 6.45 10.53
C LYS A 295 0.75 7.97 10.68
N LEU A 296 -0.38 8.51 10.20
CA LEU A 296 -0.69 9.94 10.23
C LEU A 296 -1.25 10.40 11.57
#